data_AF-A0AAV9R9G4-F1
#
_entry.id   AF-A0AAV9R9G4-F1
#
_cell.length_a   1.000
_cell.length_b   1.000
_cell.length_c   1.000
_cell.angle_alpha   90.00
_cell.angle_beta   90.00
_cell.angle_gamma   90.00
#
_symmetry.space_group_name_H-M   'P 1'
#
loop_
_entity.id
_entity.type
_entity.pdbx_description
1 polymer ?
#
loop_
_entity_poly.entity_id
_entity_poly.type
_entity_poly.pdbx_seq_one_letter_code
_entity_poly.pdbx_strand_id
1 'polypeptide(L)'
;MLLQGAGLGRIKPNVMLMGFKKDWRSDSCLAANNYIEILHDAFDLQYGVCVLRMREGLEVSNPSQSHASVTVELEPQPTTAFQKKQGKKTIDVYWLSDDGGLTLLLPYLLTRRKRWARCKVRVFVGGETDKKEEQKEEVLSLIKRFRLGFQDVEVLTDIYQNPQPVNVHHFESMIRRFKQDPNPKQDSDSHPAGQQEAPWMITHQDLERNMAKSLRQIRLNEVLQDYSRDAALIVITMPVGRRGVCPSSLYLAWLDVLSRDLRTPVLMVRGNQESVLTFYCQ
;
A
#
# COMPACT_ATOMS: atom_id res chain seq x y z
N MET A 1 4.19 -21.83 -2.17
CA MET A 1 4.80 -22.54 -3.33
C MET A 1 5.20 -21.61 -4.47
N LEU A 2 4.33 -20.74 -5.01
CA LEU A 2 4.71 -19.89 -6.16
C LEU A 2 5.86 -18.92 -5.89
N LEU A 3 5.94 -18.33 -4.70
CA LEU A 3 7.03 -17.39 -4.34
C LEU A 3 8.43 -18.03 -4.31
N GLN A 4 8.53 -19.35 -4.16
CA GLN A 4 9.82 -20.05 -4.08
C GLN A 4 10.09 -20.95 -5.29
N GLY A 5 9.04 -21.41 -5.96
CA GLY A 5 9.12 -22.37 -7.07
C GLY A 5 8.96 -21.76 -8.46
N ALA A 6 8.63 -20.47 -8.59
CA ALA A 6 8.48 -19.84 -9.89
C ALA A 6 9.81 -19.39 -10.49
N GLY A 7 9.95 -19.56 -11.80
CA GLY A 7 11.12 -19.14 -12.56
C GLY A 7 12.19 -20.22 -12.73
N LEU A 8 13.12 -19.97 -13.65
CA LEU A 8 14.23 -20.88 -13.95
C LEU A 8 15.53 -20.09 -14.09
N GLY A 9 16.59 -20.53 -13.40
CA GLY A 9 17.88 -19.86 -13.42
C GLY A 9 17.79 -18.43 -12.89
N ARG A 10 18.21 -17.45 -13.72
CA ARG A 10 18.15 -16.00 -13.41
C ARG A 10 16.78 -15.37 -13.69
N ILE A 11 15.86 -16.09 -14.36
CA ILE A 11 14.51 -15.61 -14.64
C ILE A 11 13.63 -16.01 -13.47
N LYS A 12 13.82 -15.34 -12.33
CA LYS A 12 13.01 -15.52 -11.12
C LYS A 12 12.26 -14.22 -10.82
N PRO A 13 11.01 -14.30 -10.35
CA PRO A 13 10.31 -13.12 -9.86
C PRO A 13 11.09 -12.47 -8.71
N ASN A 14 11.16 -11.13 -8.72
CA ASN A 14 11.81 -10.32 -7.68
C ASN A 14 10.84 -9.32 -7.02
N VAL A 15 9.65 -9.13 -7.60
CA VAL A 15 8.60 -8.27 -7.08
C VAL A 15 7.27 -9.02 -7.10
N MET A 16 6.57 -9.02 -5.97
CA MET A 16 5.20 -9.49 -5.83
C MET A 16 4.24 -8.30 -5.91
N LEU A 17 3.30 -8.33 -6.86
CA LEU A 17 2.22 -7.35 -6.97
C LEU A 17 0.89 -8.02 -6.62
N MET A 18 0.17 -7.46 -5.65
CA MET A 18 -1.14 -7.94 -5.21
C MET A 18 -2.19 -6.82 -5.25
N GLY A 19 -3.45 -7.21 -5.40
CA GLY A 19 -4.58 -6.32 -5.20
C GLY A 19 -4.90 -6.13 -3.72
N PHE A 20 -5.30 -4.92 -3.32
CA PHE A 20 -5.73 -4.65 -1.94
C PHE A 20 -7.01 -5.41 -1.59
N LYS A 21 -7.00 -6.13 -0.46
CA LYS A 21 -8.18 -6.83 0.08
C LYS A 21 -9.21 -5.85 0.64
N LYS A 22 -10.17 -5.43 -0.19
CA LYS A 22 -11.16 -4.38 0.13
C LYS A 22 -12.22 -4.81 1.16
N ASP A 23 -12.58 -6.08 1.15
CA ASP A 23 -13.62 -6.72 1.95
C ASP A 23 -13.10 -7.24 3.31
N TRP A 24 -11.86 -6.92 3.70
CA TRP A 24 -11.24 -7.44 4.93
C TRP A 24 -11.99 -7.14 6.23
N ARG A 25 -12.90 -6.15 6.21
CA ARG A 25 -13.80 -5.77 7.32
C ARG A 25 -15.14 -6.50 7.32
N SER A 26 -15.47 -7.27 6.30
CA SER A 26 -16.68 -8.10 6.22
C SER A 26 -16.33 -9.58 6.10
N ASP A 27 -15.16 -9.92 5.59
CA ASP A 27 -14.64 -11.27 5.56
C ASP A 27 -14.13 -11.73 6.95
N SER A 28 -13.84 -13.02 7.04
CA SER A 28 -13.27 -13.71 8.20
C SER A 28 -11.91 -13.12 8.61
N CYS A 29 -11.66 -13.09 9.92
CA CYS A 29 -10.39 -12.64 10.46
C CYS A 29 -9.22 -13.50 9.96
N LEU A 30 -9.45 -14.79 9.73
CA LEU A 30 -8.44 -15.70 9.17
C LEU A 30 -8.06 -15.30 7.74
N ALA A 31 -9.02 -14.94 6.88
CA ALA A 31 -8.71 -14.48 5.52
C ALA A 31 -7.93 -13.15 5.52
N ALA A 32 -8.30 -12.22 6.41
CA ALA A 32 -7.54 -10.98 6.60
C ALA A 32 -6.11 -11.26 7.10
N ASN A 33 -5.95 -12.19 8.03
CA ASN A 33 -4.64 -12.63 8.51
C ASN A 33 -3.81 -13.24 7.38
N ASN A 34 -4.36 -14.21 6.64
CA ASN A 34 -3.66 -14.88 5.55
C ASN A 34 -3.18 -13.90 4.47
N TYR A 35 -3.95 -12.86 4.16
CA TYR A 35 -3.53 -11.80 3.24
C TYR A 35 -2.23 -11.12 3.72
N ILE A 36 -2.15 -10.78 5.01
CA ILE A 36 -0.96 -10.14 5.60
C ILE A 36 0.20 -11.13 5.73
N GLU A 37 -0.07 -12.38 6.06
CA GLU A 37 0.93 -13.45 6.08
C GLU A 37 1.62 -13.61 4.72
N ILE A 38 0.89 -13.52 3.61
CA ILE A 38 1.49 -13.54 2.26
C ILE A 38 2.45 -12.36 2.06
N LEU A 39 2.10 -11.16 2.55
CA LEU A 39 3.00 -10.00 2.47
C LEU A 39 4.26 -10.23 3.30
N HIS A 40 4.12 -10.80 4.50
CA HIS A 40 5.25 -11.14 5.35
C HIS A 40 6.16 -12.20 4.74
N ASP A 41 5.60 -13.28 4.21
CA ASP A 41 6.36 -14.33 3.52
C ASP A 41 7.15 -13.74 2.34
N ALA A 42 6.57 -12.80 1.60
CA ALA A 42 7.28 -12.10 0.52
C ALA A 42 8.44 -11.24 1.06
N PHE A 43 8.25 -10.52 2.18
CA PHE A 43 9.34 -9.78 2.82
C PHE A 43 10.46 -10.71 3.32
N ASP A 44 10.11 -11.83 3.95
CA ASP A 44 11.07 -12.82 4.45
C ASP A 44 11.90 -13.43 3.30
N LEU A 45 11.26 -13.60 2.13
CA LEU A 45 11.90 -14.05 0.89
C LEU A 45 12.62 -12.94 0.09
N GLN A 46 12.77 -11.73 0.66
CA GLN A 46 13.46 -10.60 0.04
C GLN A 46 12.84 -10.14 -1.29
N TYR A 47 11.52 -10.30 -1.46
CA TYR A 47 10.79 -9.73 -2.59
C TYR A 47 10.54 -8.24 -2.37
N GLY A 48 10.56 -7.47 -3.46
CA GLY A 48 9.81 -6.22 -3.50
C GLY A 48 8.30 -6.52 -3.43
N VAL A 49 7.53 -5.74 -2.68
CA VAL A 49 6.08 -5.94 -2.54
C VAL A 49 5.35 -4.68 -3.00
N CYS A 50 4.35 -4.88 -3.84
CA CYS A 50 3.45 -3.84 -4.31
C CYS A 50 2.00 -4.24 -4.00
N VAL A 51 1.23 -3.33 -3.41
CA VAL A 51 -0.21 -3.51 -3.20
C VAL A 51 -0.96 -2.40 -3.94
N LEU A 52 -1.75 -2.79 -4.94
CA LEU A 52 -2.57 -1.88 -5.73
C LEU A 52 -3.99 -1.82 -5.17
N ARG A 53 -4.43 -0.63 -4.77
CA ARG A 53 -5.84 -0.34 -4.46
C ARG A 53 -6.46 0.47 -5.59
N MET A 54 -7.57 -0.03 -6.11
CA MET A 54 -8.45 0.69 -7.04
C MET A 54 -9.79 0.96 -6.37
N ARG A 55 -10.43 2.09 -6.71
CA ARG A 55 -11.73 2.48 -6.13
C ARG A 55 -12.80 1.40 -6.32
N GLU A 56 -12.90 0.88 -7.54
CA GLU A 56 -13.89 -0.13 -7.93
C GLU A 56 -13.52 -1.54 -7.44
N GLY A 57 -12.30 -1.73 -6.89
CA GLY A 57 -11.74 -3.06 -6.64
C GLY A 57 -11.06 -3.63 -7.88
N LEU A 58 -10.57 -4.86 -7.76
CA LEU A 58 -9.92 -5.61 -8.85
C LEU A 58 -10.66 -6.92 -9.17
N GLU A 59 -11.73 -7.23 -8.44
CA GLU A 59 -12.51 -8.45 -8.64
C GLU A 59 -13.42 -8.30 -9.87
N VAL A 60 -13.35 -9.31 -10.74
CA VAL A 60 -14.24 -9.48 -11.89
C VAL A 60 -15.05 -10.75 -11.64
N SER A 61 -15.86 -10.75 -10.59
CA SER A 61 -16.75 -11.86 -10.25
C SER A 61 -18.18 -11.43 -10.52
N ASN A 62 -18.78 -11.97 -11.59
CA ASN A 62 -20.23 -11.97 -11.72
C ASN A 62 -20.77 -12.99 -10.72
N PRO A 63 -21.74 -12.65 -9.86
CA PRO A 63 -22.54 -13.66 -9.18
C PRO A 63 -23.35 -14.37 -10.27
N SER A 64 -22.84 -15.49 -10.77
CA SER A 64 -23.54 -16.28 -11.78
C SER A 64 -24.88 -16.71 -11.21
N GLN A 65 -25.92 -16.14 -11.80
CA GLN A 65 -27.30 -16.54 -11.69
C GLN A 65 -27.38 -18.06 -11.90
N SER A 66 -27.94 -18.74 -10.91
CA SER A 66 -28.33 -20.13 -11.03
C SER A 66 -29.45 -20.25 -12.08
N HIS A 67 -29.17 -21.05 -13.11
CA HIS A 67 -30.11 -21.63 -14.08
C HIS A 67 -30.90 -20.65 -14.98
N ALA A 68 -30.38 -20.37 -16.16
CA ALA A 68 -31.06 -20.62 -17.44
C ALA A 68 -30.13 -20.22 -18.60
N SER A 69 -30.26 -20.94 -19.73
CA SER A 69 -29.56 -20.76 -21.00
C SER A 69 -29.20 -19.31 -21.37
N VAL A 70 -27.91 -19.00 -21.58
CA VAL A 70 -27.49 -17.74 -22.19
C VAL A 70 -26.33 -18.00 -23.17
N THR A 71 -26.51 -17.51 -24.39
CA THR A 71 -25.48 -17.23 -25.38
C THR A 71 -24.25 -16.61 -24.72
N VAL A 72 -23.06 -17.16 -24.96
CA VAL A 72 -21.80 -16.60 -24.46
C VAL A 72 -21.49 -15.35 -25.28
N GLU A 73 -22.15 -14.24 -24.96
CA GLU A 73 -21.65 -12.92 -25.34
C GLU A 73 -20.36 -12.70 -24.55
N LEU A 74 -19.26 -12.44 -25.26
CA LEU A 74 -18.00 -11.99 -24.65
C LEU A 74 -18.25 -10.60 -24.05
N GLU A 75 -18.71 -10.58 -22.80
CA GLU A 75 -18.87 -9.36 -22.02
C GLU A 75 -17.52 -8.60 -21.95
N PRO A 76 -17.52 -7.26 -22.15
CA PRO A 76 -16.30 -6.48 -22.24
C PRO A 76 -15.55 -6.48 -20.91
N GLN A 77 -14.26 -6.83 -20.95
CA GLN A 77 -13.36 -6.76 -19.81
C GLN A 77 -13.44 -5.35 -19.17
N PRO A 78 -13.61 -5.24 -17.83
CA PRO A 78 -13.80 -3.95 -17.19
C PRO A 78 -12.62 -3.02 -17.49
N THR A 79 -12.93 -1.84 -18.05
CA THR A 79 -11.88 -0.91 -18.47
C THR A 79 -11.28 -0.18 -17.27
N THR A 80 -10.03 -0.49 -16.92
CA THR A 80 -9.32 0.22 -15.85
C THR A 80 -8.65 1.49 -16.36
N ALA A 81 -8.22 2.34 -15.43
CA ALA A 81 -7.38 3.50 -15.77
C ALA A 81 -6.14 3.08 -16.59
N PHE A 82 -5.57 1.89 -16.36
CA PHE A 82 -4.35 1.41 -17.02
C PHE A 82 -4.52 1.06 -18.52
N GLN A 83 -5.76 0.94 -19.01
CA GLN A 83 -6.05 0.68 -20.41
C GLN A 83 -6.27 1.95 -21.25
N LYS A 84 -6.50 3.10 -20.60
CA LYS A 84 -6.79 4.39 -21.26
C LYS A 84 -5.57 5.32 -21.27
N LYS A 85 -5.54 6.26 -22.22
CA LYS A 85 -4.53 7.33 -22.23
C LYS A 85 -4.82 8.28 -21.07
N GLN A 86 -3.80 8.57 -20.25
CA GLN A 86 -3.97 9.43 -19.07
C GLN A 86 -3.91 10.92 -19.38
N GLY A 87 -3.38 11.30 -20.55
CA GLY A 87 -3.25 12.70 -20.94
C GLY A 87 -2.22 13.45 -20.09
N LYS A 88 -2.52 14.71 -19.75
CA LYS A 88 -1.61 15.61 -19.00
C LYS A 88 -1.79 15.52 -17.47
N LYS A 89 -2.30 14.39 -16.95
CA LYS A 89 -2.42 14.16 -15.50
C LYS A 89 -1.07 13.93 -14.84
N THR A 90 -1.01 13.94 -13.51
CA THR A 90 0.22 13.65 -12.77
C THR A 90 0.31 12.20 -12.31
N ILE A 91 1.54 11.68 -12.18
CA ILE A 91 1.86 10.53 -11.34
C ILE A 91 2.57 11.09 -10.12
N ASP A 92 1.96 10.93 -8.96
CA ASP A 92 2.47 11.50 -7.72
C ASP A 92 3.16 10.43 -6.89
N VAL A 93 4.43 10.65 -6.57
CA VAL A 93 5.33 9.66 -5.96
C VAL A 93 5.72 10.13 -4.57
N TYR A 94 5.20 9.47 -3.54
CA TYR A 94 5.51 9.75 -2.14
C TYR A 94 6.64 8.83 -1.69
N TRP A 95 7.87 9.30 -1.86
CA TRP A 95 9.09 8.58 -1.49
C TRP A 95 9.49 8.94 -0.06
N LEU A 96 8.95 8.18 0.90
CA LEU A 96 9.01 8.50 2.33
C LEU A 96 10.00 7.62 3.11
N SER A 97 10.61 6.64 2.45
CA SER A 97 11.70 5.83 2.98
C SER A 97 12.50 5.24 1.84
N ASP A 98 13.77 4.96 2.09
CA ASP A 98 14.59 4.21 1.14
C ASP A 98 14.08 2.77 1.01
N ASP A 99 13.96 2.36 -0.25
CA ASP A 99 13.44 1.07 -0.68
C ASP A 99 14.27 0.48 -1.82
N GLY A 100 15.52 0.92 -1.98
CA GLY A 100 16.40 0.51 -3.08
C GLY A 100 16.08 1.21 -4.41
N GLY A 101 15.13 2.15 -4.40
CA GLY A 101 14.74 2.95 -5.57
C GLY A 101 13.56 2.36 -6.35
N LEU A 102 12.93 1.27 -5.88
CA LEU A 102 11.80 0.64 -6.57
C LEU A 102 10.62 1.60 -6.70
N THR A 103 10.30 2.37 -5.66
CA THR A 103 9.24 3.38 -5.65
C THR A 103 9.43 4.43 -6.76
N LEU A 104 10.68 4.81 -7.07
CA LEU A 104 11.00 5.78 -8.14
C LEU A 104 11.07 5.12 -9.53
N LEU A 105 11.55 3.87 -9.60
CA LEU A 105 11.69 3.12 -10.84
C LEU A 105 10.34 2.83 -11.51
N LEU A 106 9.30 2.51 -10.73
CA LEU A 106 7.97 2.16 -11.24
C LEU A 106 7.33 3.30 -12.07
N PRO A 107 7.21 4.55 -11.55
CA PRO A 107 6.79 5.71 -12.33
C PRO A 107 7.63 5.95 -13.59
N TYR A 108 8.94 5.79 -13.51
CA TYR A 108 9.85 5.98 -14.65
C TYR A 108 9.58 4.97 -15.78
N LEU A 109 9.35 3.70 -15.44
CA LEU A 109 8.99 2.68 -16.42
C LEU A 109 7.60 2.93 -17.02
N LEU A 110 6.66 3.42 -16.20
CA LEU A 110 5.30 3.75 -16.66
C LEU A 110 5.33 4.87 -17.71
N THR A 111 6.05 5.97 -17.48
CA THR A 111 6.11 7.10 -18.42
C THR A 111 6.77 6.75 -19.75
N ARG A 112 7.48 5.63 -19.86
CA ARG A 112 7.98 5.10 -21.16
C ARG A 112 6.89 4.44 -22.01
N ARG A 113 5.68 4.23 -21.46
CA ARG A 113 4.56 3.60 -22.18
C ARG A 113 3.64 4.66 -22.78
N LYS A 114 3.16 4.44 -24.01
CA LYS A 114 2.30 5.38 -24.79
C LYS A 114 1.10 5.94 -24.01
N ARG A 115 0.51 5.14 -23.11
CA ARG A 115 -0.67 5.55 -22.31
C ARG A 115 -0.35 6.58 -21.21
N TRP A 116 0.90 6.60 -20.74
CA TRP A 116 1.38 7.37 -19.59
C TRP A 116 2.48 8.38 -19.96
N ALA A 117 2.97 8.36 -21.21
CA ALA A 117 4.07 9.21 -21.67
C ALA A 117 3.86 10.72 -21.58
N ARG A 118 2.60 11.15 -21.41
CA ARG A 118 2.24 12.57 -21.23
C ARG A 118 2.00 12.94 -19.76
N CYS A 119 2.09 11.99 -18.84
CA CYS A 119 1.97 12.26 -17.43
C CYS A 119 3.21 12.97 -16.90
N LYS A 120 3.00 14.01 -16.10
CA LYS A 120 4.08 14.65 -15.34
C LYS A 120 4.31 13.85 -14.05
N VAL A 121 5.55 13.54 -13.71
CA VAL A 121 5.87 12.90 -12.43
C VAL A 121 6.20 13.99 -11.42
N ARG A 122 5.56 13.94 -10.25
CA ARG A 122 5.86 14.78 -9.08
C ARG A 122 6.37 13.90 -7.95
N VAL A 123 7.49 14.26 -7.34
CA VAL A 123 8.11 13.50 -6.26
C VAL A 123 7.96 14.27 -4.96
N PHE A 124 7.27 13.65 -4.01
CA PHE A 124 7.04 14.16 -2.67
C PHE A 124 7.94 13.41 -1.69
N VAL A 125 8.69 14.15 -0.88
CA VAL A 125 9.56 13.60 0.17
C VAL A 125 9.22 14.23 1.52
N GLY A 126 9.51 13.52 2.60
CA GLY A 126 9.35 14.07 3.95
C GLY A 126 10.53 14.93 4.36
N GLY A 127 10.29 16.05 5.03
CA GLY A 127 11.35 16.95 5.47
C GLY A 127 10.98 17.88 6.61
N GLU A 128 11.94 18.71 6.99
CA GLU A 128 11.79 19.74 8.04
C GLU A 128 11.69 21.13 7.39
N THR A 129 10.97 22.05 8.02
CA THR A 129 10.71 23.38 7.43
C THR A 129 11.98 24.19 7.25
N ASP A 130 12.93 24.09 8.17
CA ASP A 130 14.22 24.78 8.15
C ASP A 130 15.16 24.25 7.06
N LYS A 131 15.06 22.96 6.70
CA LYS A 131 15.91 22.30 5.69
C LYS A 131 15.21 22.04 4.36
N LYS A 132 14.02 22.63 4.14
CA LYS A 132 13.17 22.34 2.99
C LYS A 132 13.90 22.48 1.65
N GLU A 133 14.63 23.58 1.45
CA GLU A 133 15.33 23.83 0.19
C GLU A 133 16.56 22.94 0.01
N GLU A 134 17.35 22.73 1.07
CA GLU A 134 18.51 21.83 1.04
C GLU A 134 18.10 20.39 0.68
N GLN A 135 17.07 19.87 1.35
CA GLN A 135 16.53 18.53 1.10
C GLN A 135 15.97 18.40 -0.32
N LYS A 136 15.35 19.46 -0.85
CA LYS A 136 14.85 19.49 -2.22
C LYS A 136 16.01 19.38 -3.23
N GLU A 137 17.08 20.14 -3.02
CA GLU A 137 18.27 20.11 -3.88
C GLU A 137 18.98 18.75 -3.83
N GLU A 138 19.09 18.14 -2.65
CA GLU A 138 19.67 16.80 -2.49
C GLU A 138 18.88 15.75 -3.28
N VAL A 139 17.56 15.74 -3.15
CA VAL A 139 16.68 14.80 -3.86
C VAL A 139 16.72 15.03 -5.37
N LEU A 140 16.73 16.29 -5.83
CA LEU A 140 16.89 16.61 -7.25
C LEU A 140 18.24 16.12 -7.80
N SER A 141 19.33 16.32 -7.04
CA SER A 141 20.65 15.82 -7.40
C SER A 141 20.67 14.30 -7.53
N LEU A 142 20.05 13.60 -6.58
CA LEU A 142 19.94 12.14 -6.59
C LEU A 142 19.14 11.62 -7.79
N ILE A 143 17.96 12.19 -8.05
CA ILE A 143 17.11 11.86 -9.21
C ILE A 143 17.86 12.09 -10.52
N LYS A 144 18.63 13.18 -10.61
CA LYS A 144 19.48 13.50 -11.77
C LYS A 144 20.57 12.46 -11.96
N ARG A 145 21.23 12.01 -10.89
CA ARG A 145 22.24 10.94 -10.94
C ARG A 145 21.65 9.62 -11.43
N PHE A 146 20.41 9.30 -11.05
CA PHE A 146 19.67 8.14 -11.55
C PHE A 146 19.08 8.32 -12.96
N ARG A 147 19.22 9.52 -13.56
CA ARG A 147 18.76 9.84 -14.93
C ARG A 147 17.26 9.57 -15.14
N LEU A 148 16.45 9.73 -14.08
CA LEU A 148 15.01 9.48 -14.14
C LEU A 148 14.25 10.59 -14.89
N GLY A 149 14.84 11.79 -14.99
CA GLY A 149 14.27 12.93 -15.72
C GLY A 149 13.12 13.64 -15.00
N PHE A 150 12.86 13.30 -13.73
CA PHE A 150 11.90 14.03 -12.90
C PHE A 150 12.49 15.37 -12.47
N GLN A 151 11.69 16.43 -12.51
CA GLN A 151 12.12 17.79 -12.18
C GLN A 151 11.24 18.45 -11.12
N ASP A 152 10.10 17.83 -10.79
CA ASP A 152 9.11 18.37 -9.87
C ASP A 152 9.25 17.64 -8.54
N VAL A 153 9.92 18.27 -7.57
CA VAL A 153 10.17 17.74 -6.23
C VAL A 153 9.57 18.70 -5.21
N GLU A 154 8.75 18.17 -4.30
CA GLU A 154 8.15 18.90 -3.19
C GLU A 154 8.51 18.23 -1.86
N VAL A 155 8.94 19.04 -0.90
CA VAL A 155 9.28 18.58 0.45
C VAL A 155 8.09 18.86 1.36
N LEU A 156 7.48 17.78 1.87
CA LEU A 156 6.33 17.81 2.77
C LEU A 156 6.81 17.92 4.22
N THR A 157 6.45 19.03 4.85
CA THR A 157 6.79 19.32 6.26
C THR A 157 5.63 19.00 7.21
N ASP A 158 4.43 18.81 6.66
CA ASP A 158 3.19 18.62 7.39
C ASP A 158 2.83 17.15 7.64
N ILE A 159 3.58 16.20 7.07
CA ILE A 159 3.38 14.76 7.25
C ILE A 159 3.66 14.27 8.68
N TYR A 160 4.31 15.10 9.51
CA TYR A 160 4.61 14.82 10.92
C TYR A 160 3.66 15.50 11.90
N GLN A 161 2.68 16.27 11.39
CA GLN A 161 1.66 16.91 12.23
C GLN A 161 0.64 15.87 12.72
N ASN A 162 -0.10 16.24 13.76
CA ASN A 162 -1.19 15.41 14.25
C ASN A 162 -2.33 15.34 13.21
N PRO A 163 -2.92 14.15 12.99
CA PRO A 163 -4.09 14.03 12.13
C PRO A 163 -5.31 14.72 12.74
N GLN A 164 -6.31 14.97 11.89
CA GLN A 164 -7.58 15.54 12.33
C GLN A 164 -8.31 14.57 13.28
N PRO A 165 -8.87 15.04 14.41
CA PRO A 165 -9.53 14.19 15.39
C PRO A 165 -10.66 13.31 14.82
N VAL A 166 -11.39 13.82 13.83
CA VAL A 166 -12.45 13.06 13.14
C VAL A 166 -11.91 11.81 12.45
N ASN A 167 -10.73 11.90 11.84
CA ASN A 167 -10.11 10.77 11.14
C ASN A 167 -9.52 9.76 12.12
N VAL A 168 -9.05 10.23 13.29
CA VAL A 168 -8.66 9.35 14.41
C VAL A 168 -9.86 8.54 14.91
N HIS A 169 -11.00 9.19 15.16
CA HIS A 169 -12.22 8.50 15.58
C HIS A 169 -12.66 7.47 14.52
N HIS A 170 -12.61 7.81 13.23
CA HIS A 170 -12.93 6.87 12.16
C HIS A 170 -12.01 5.64 12.17
N PHE A 171 -10.71 5.83 12.41
CA PHE A 171 -9.77 4.73 12.56
C PHE A 171 -10.09 3.86 13.77
N GLU A 172 -10.35 4.44 14.93
CA GLU A 172 -10.71 3.69 16.14
C GLU A 172 -11.98 2.86 15.95
N SER A 173 -12.97 3.42 15.25
CA SER A 173 -14.21 2.72 14.90
C SER A 173 -13.95 1.57 13.93
N MET A 174 -13.02 1.73 12.99
CA MET A 174 -12.64 0.71 12.01
C MET A 174 -12.04 -0.53 12.66
N ILE A 175 -11.16 -0.35 13.65
CA ILE A 175 -10.44 -1.45 14.30
C ILE A 175 -11.24 -2.07 15.45
N ARG A 176 -12.39 -1.48 15.84
CA ARG A 176 -13.17 -1.88 17.02
C ARG A 176 -13.49 -3.37 17.07
N ARG A 177 -13.85 -3.98 15.92
CA ARG A 177 -14.21 -5.41 15.84
C ARG A 177 -13.03 -6.36 16.04
N PHE A 178 -11.81 -5.86 15.97
CA PHE A 178 -10.58 -6.63 16.10
C PHE A 178 -9.88 -6.41 17.43
N LYS A 179 -10.40 -5.52 18.30
CA LYS A 179 -9.88 -5.36 19.65
C LYS A 179 -10.26 -6.58 20.48
N GLN A 180 -9.33 -7.09 21.29
CA GLN A 180 -9.66 -8.13 22.27
C GLN A 180 -10.69 -7.59 23.26
N ASP A 181 -11.68 -8.41 23.62
CA ASP A 181 -12.58 -8.07 24.71
C ASP A 181 -11.78 -8.04 26.02
N PRO A 182 -11.85 -6.94 26.80
CA PRO A 182 -11.15 -6.83 28.08
C PRO A 182 -11.75 -7.76 29.15
N ASN A 183 -12.91 -8.38 28.89
CA ASN A 183 -13.57 -9.31 29.79
C ASN A 183 -14.14 -10.49 28.99
N PRO A 184 -13.37 -11.57 28.77
CA PRO A 184 -13.91 -12.77 28.16
C PRO A 184 -15.01 -13.28 29.09
N LYS A 185 -16.26 -13.34 28.61
CA LYS A 185 -17.33 -14.00 29.35
C LYS A 185 -16.85 -15.42 29.67
N GLN A 186 -16.63 -15.70 30.96
CA GLN A 186 -16.47 -17.07 31.44
C GLN A 186 -17.83 -17.76 31.27
N ASP A 187 -18.12 -18.24 30.07
CA ASP A 187 -19.09 -19.31 29.92
C ASP A 187 -18.40 -20.58 30.40
N SER A 188 -18.61 -20.87 31.68
CA SER A 188 -18.28 -22.12 32.33
C SER A 188 -19.12 -23.24 31.71
N ASP A 189 -18.61 -23.88 30.65
CA ASP A 189 -18.82 -25.31 30.34
C ASP A 189 -18.23 -25.73 28.97
N SER A 190 -16.99 -25.35 28.68
CA SER A 190 -16.19 -26.05 27.67
C SER A 190 -14.69 -25.90 27.95
N HIS A 191 -14.10 -26.95 28.50
CA HIS A 191 -12.65 -27.11 28.66
C HIS A 191 -11.92 -27.22 27.31
N PRO A 192 -10.60 -26.97 27.26
CA PRO A 192 -9.97 -26.17 26.22
C PRO A 192 -9.38 -27.04 25.09
N ALA A 193 -9.98 -26.94 23.90
CA ALA A 193 -9.32 -27.36 22.67
C ALA A 193 -8.51 -26.17 22.14
N GLY A 194 -7.23 -26.10 22.50
CA GLY A 194 -6.20 -25.23 21.89
C GLY A 194 -6.68 -23.81 21.57
N GLN A 195 -6.64 -22.89 22.54
CA GLN A 195 -6.63 -21.46 22.24
C GLN A 195 -5.36 -21.17 21.42
N GLN A 196 -5.44 -21.32 20.09
CA GLN A 196 -4.58 -20.56 19.21
C GLN A 196 -4.85 -19.11 19.56
N GLU A 197 -3.91 -18.49 20.30
CA GLU A 197 -3.88 -17.04 20.50
C GLU A 197 -4.09 -16.42 19.12
N ALA A 198 -5.25 -15.83 18.87
CA ALA A 198 -5.59 -15.30 17.57
C ALA A 198 -4.64 -14.13 17.27
N PRO A 199 -3.56 -14.31 16.47
CA PRO A 199 -2.47 -13.34 16.37
C PRO A 199 -2.90 -12.04 15.66
N TRP A 200 -4.09 -12.07 15.04
CA TRP A 200 -4.73 -10.94 14.40
C TRP A 200 -5.55 -10.08 15.35
N MET A 201 -5.79 -10.47 16.60
CA MET A 201 -6.52 -9.63 17.54
C MET A 201 -5.61 -8.54 18.11
N ILE A 202 -6.16 -7.35 18.30
CA ILE A 202 -5.43 -6.16 18.73
C ILE A 202 -5.57 -6.02 20.25
N THR A 203 -4.46 -6.13 20.96
CA THR A 203 -4.40 -5.84 22.40
C THR A 203 -4.25 -4.34 22.67
N HIS A 204 -4.45 -3.92 23.92
CA HIS A 204 -4.12 -2.56 24.35
C HIS A 204 -2.63 -2.23 24.17
N GLN A 205 -1.75 -3.19 24.50
CA GLN A 205 -0.30 -3.03 24.34
C GLN A 205 0.10 -2.88 22.87
N ASP A 206 -0.54 -3.62 21.96
CA ASP A 206 -0.30 -3.48 20.52
C ASP A 206 -0.62 -2.06 20.05
N LEU A 207 -1.74 -1.50 20.50
CA LEU A 207 -2.16 -0.14 20.12
C LEU A 207 -1.20 0.91 20.66
N GLU A 208 -0.84 0.84 21.93
CA GLU A 208 0.10 1.78 22.55
C GLU A 208 1.45 1.76 21.81
N ARG A 209 2.00 0.56 21.57
CA ARG A 209 3.28 0.38 20.90
C ARG A 209 3.28 0.91 19.46
N ASN A 210 2.13 0.83 18.78
CA ASN A 210 1.99 1.15 17.38
C ASN A 210 1.22 2.48 17.13
N MET A 211 0.97 3.27 18.18
CA MET A 211 0.12 4.47 18.10
C MET A 211 0.70 5.54 17.18
N ALA A 212 1.97 5.91 17.35
CA ALA A 212 2.63 6.93 16.53
C ALA A 212 2.60 6.57 15.04
N LYS A 213 2.79 5.29 14.71
CA LYS A 213 2.74 4.81 13.33
C LYS A 213 1.31 4.82 12.76
N SER A 214 0.31 4.49 13.58
CA SER A 214 -1.10 4.59 13.23
C SER A 214 -1.50 6.02 12.91
N LEU A 215 -1.17 6.97 13.79
CA LEU A 215 -1.43 8.40 13.58
C LEU A 215 -0.75 8.92 12.32
N ARG A 216 0.49 8.48 12.05
CA ARG A 216 1.20 8.83 10.81
C ARG A 216 0.46 8.34 9.55
N GLN A 217 -0.16 7.15 9.56
CA GLN A 217 -0.90 6.69 8.38
C GLN A 217 -2.17 7.51 8.15
N ILE A 218 -2.84 7.92 9.22
CA ILE A 218 -4.01 8.82 9.15
C ILE A 218 -3.59 10.17 8.58
N ARG A 219 -2.51 10.77 9.11
CA ARG A 219 -2.00 12.05 8.63
C ARG A 219 -1.58 11.97 7.17
N LEU A 220 -0.88 10.90 6.78
CA LEU A 220 -0.49 10.71 5.38
C LEU A 220 -1.70 10.63 4.45
N ASN A 221 -2.79 9.96 4.85
CA ASN A 221 -4.00 9.93 4.04
C ASN A 221 -4.60 11.33 3.82
N GLU A 222 -4.62 12.19 4.84
CA GLU A 222 -5.06 13.59 4.70
C GLU A 222 -4.21 14.34 3.67
N VAL A 223 -2.88 14.22 3.78
CA VAL A 223 -1.94 14.83 2.82
C VAL A 223 -2.15 14.30 1.39
N LEU A 224 -2.37 12.99 1.22
CA LEU A 224 -2.69 12.42 -0.10
C LEU A 224 -3.98 13.03 -0.69
N GLN A 225 -5.00 13.25 0.16
CA GLN A 225 -6.28 13.83 -0.26
C GLN A 225 -6.18 15.32 -0.62
N ASP A 226 -5.24 16.04 -0.03
CA ASP A 226 -5.00 17.47 -0.28
C ASP A 226 -4.17 17.70 -1.54
N TYR A 227 -3.11 16.90 -1.75
CA TYR A 227 -2.14 17.15 -2.82
C TYR A 227 -2.39 16.35 -4.11
N SER A 228 -3.07 15.19 -4.04
CA SER A 228 -3.06 14.19 -5.12
C SER A 228 -4.43 13.62 -5.51
N ARG A 229 -5.52 14.29 -5.13
CA ARG A 229 -6.90 13.85 -5.41
C ARG A 229 -7.21 13.64 -6.90
N ASP A 230 -6.59 14.44 -7.77
CA ASP A 230 -6.85 14.43 -9.22
C ASP A 230 -5.72 13.79 -10.04
N ALA A 231 -4.74 13.17 -9.37
CA ALA A 231 -3.66 12.46 -10.04
C ALA A 231 -4.17 11.27 -10.87
N ALA A 232 -3.37 10.81 -11.84
CA ALA A 232 -3.65 9.57 -12.56
C ALA A 232 -3.30 8.32 -11.73
N LEU A 233 -2.28 8.43 -10.88
CA LEU A 233 -1.75 7.37 -10.03
C LEU A 233 -1.00 7.98 -8.85
N ILE A 234 -1.21 7.44 -7.65
CA ILE A 234 -0.38 7.70 -6.48
C ILE A 234 0.51 6.47 -6.26
N VAL A 235 1.82 6.68 -6.18
CA VAL A 235 2.79 5.65 -5.79
C VAL A 235 3.38 6.06 -4.46
N ILE A 236 3.23 5.25 -3.42
CA ILE A 236 3.64 5.62 -2.05
C ILE A 236 4.41 4.49 -1.38
N THR A 237 5.42 4.83 -0.60
CA THR A 237 6.10 3.87 0.28
C THR A 237 5.10 3.17 1.20
N MET A 238 5.06 1.84 1.14
CA MET A 238 4.19 1.00 1.97
C MET A 238 4.65 1.04 3.43
N PRO A 239 3.75 1.29 4.40
CA PRO A 239 4.07 1.10 5.80
C PRO A 239 4.28 -0.39 6.08
N VAL A 240 5.29 -0.76 6.87
CA VAL A 240 5.53 -2.19 7.20
C VAL A 240 5.19 -2.47 8.66
N GLY A 241 4.14 -3.24 8.94
CA GLY A 241 3.98 -3.89 10.25
C GLY A 241 5.06 -4.97 10.41
N ARG A 242 5.74 -5.05 11.56
CA ARG A 242 6.71 -6.14 11.81
C ARG A 242 5.97 -7.34 12.42
N ARG A 243 6.26 -8.53 11.91
CA ARG A 243 5.74 -9.80 12.41
C ARG A 243 6.01 -9.92 13.92
N GLY A 244 5.00 -10.30 14.71
CA GLY A 244 5.09 -10.41 16.17
C GLY A 244 5.11 -9.08 16.95
N VAL A 245 5.09 -7.93 16.26
CA VAL A 245 5.03 -6.59 16.89
C VAL A 245 3.76 -5.84 16.53
N CYS A 246 3.25 -6.06 15.31
CA CYS A 246 2.02 -5.45 14.83
C CYS A 246 1.07 -6.60 14.42
N PRO A 247 -0.12 -6.70 15.06
CA PRO A 247 -1.13 -7.66 14.65
C PRO A 247 -1.56 -7.46 13.19
N SER A 248 -1.89 -8.56 12.50
CA SER A 248 -2.27 -8.52 11.08
C SER A 248 -3.45 -7.58 10.80
N SER A 249 -4.45 -7.53 11.69
CA SER A 249 -5.60 -6.63 11.53
C SER A 249 -5.21 -5.16 11.65
N LEU A 250 -4.27 -4.80 12.54
CA LEU A 250 -3.77 -3.44 12.69
C LEU A 250 -2.94 -3.03 11.47
N TYR A 251 -2.09 -3.94 10.97
CA TYR A 251 -1.33 -3.69 9.75
C TYR A 251 -2.26 -3.51 8.53
N LEU A 252 -3.29 -4.33 8.39
CA LEU A 252 -4.26 -4.17 7.30
C LEU A 252 -5.08 -2.88 7.44
N ALA A 253 -5.40 -2.47 8.67
CA ALA A 253 -6.05 -1.19 8.95
C ALA A 253 -5.18 0.01 8.52
N TRP A 254 -3.86 -0.08 8.67
CA TRP A 254 -2.93 0.95 8.17
C TRP A 254 -2.96 1.07 6.65
N LEU A 255 -2.92 -0.06 5.94
CA LEU A 255 -3.01 -0.09 4.48
C LEU A 255 -4.37 0.46 4.01
N ASP A 256 -5.45 0.16 4.72
CA ASP A 256 -6.78 0.72 4.44
C ASP A 256 -6.80 2.23 4.64
N VAL A 257 -6.45 2.72 5.83
CA VAL A 257 -6.46 4.16 6.14
C VAL A 257 -5.63 4.94 5.15
N LEU A 258 -4.38 4.52 4.88
CA LEU A 258 -3.47 5.24 4.01
C LEU A 258 -4.09 5.50 2.62
N SER A 259 -4.86 4.54 2.10
CA SER A 259 -5.41 4.56 0.74
C SER A 259 -6.93 4.80 0.69
N ARG A 260 -7.53 5.24 1.78
CA ARG A 260 -8.97 5.46 1.91
C ARG A 260 -9.44 6.74 1.22
N ASP A 261 -10.66 6.72 0.71
CA ASP A 261 -11.40 7.86 0.12
C ASP A 261 -10.70 8.58 -1.05
N LEU A 262 -9.67 7.95 -1.62
CA LEU A 262 -8.99 8.38 -2.83
C LEU A 262 -9.70 7.77 -4.06
N ARG A 263 -10.08 8.62 -5.02
CA ARG A 263 -10.58 8.17 -6.33
C ARG A 263 -9.45 7.63 -7.20
N THR A 264 -8.26 8.19 -7.03
CA THR A 264 -7.04 7.82 -7.73
C THR A 264 -6.56 6.43 -7.31
N PRO A 265 -6.13 5.57 -8.25
CA PRO A 265 -5.45 4.32 -7.89
C PRO A 265 -4.22 4.59 -7.01
N VAL A 266 -4.06 3.80 -5.95
CA VAL A 266 -2.93 3.90 -5.02
C VAL A 266 -2.09 2.63 -5.11
N LEU A 267 -0.82 2.78 -5.46
CA LEU A 267 0.17 1.72 -5.47
C LEU A 267 1.10 1.88 -4.27
N MET A 268 0.91 1.05 -3.25
CA MET A 268 1.79 0.99 -2.08
C MET A 268 2.98 0.10 -2.41
N VAL A 269 4.21 0.59 -2.23
CA VAL A 269 5.44 -0.08 -2.67
C VAL A 269 6.44 -0.22 -1.53
N ARG A 270 7.03 -1.40 -1.40
CA ARG A 270 8.19 -1.66 -0.56
C ARG A 270 9.19 -2.48 -1.37
N GLY A 271 10.34 -1.91 -1.73
CA GLY A 271 11.45 -2.70 -2.27
C GLY A 271 12.14 -3.57 -1.21
N ASN A 272 13.09 -4.39 -1.64
CA ASN A 272 13.86 -5.32 -0.82
C ASN A 272 15.20 -4.75 -0.33
N GLN A 273 15.38 -3.41 -0.42
CA GLN A 273 16.61 -2.69 -0.05
C GLN A 273 17.82 -2.97 -0.95
N GLU A 274 17.73 -3.90 -1.91
CA GLU A 274 18.72 -4.01 -2.96
C GLU A 274 18.55 -2.86 -3.96
N SER A 275 19.67 -2.22 -4.32
CA SER A 275 19.62 -1.09 -5.24
C SER A 275 19.20 -1.54 -6.64
N VAL A 276 18.02 -1.09 -7.08
CA VAL A 276 17.53 -1.27 -8.45
C VAL A 276 17.90 -0.09 -9.35
N LEU A 277 18.34 1.02 -8.75
CA LEU A 277 18.86 2.19 -9.43
C LEU A 277 20.38 2.21 -9.27
N THR A 278 21.08 1.64 -10.24
CA THR A 278 22.54 1.62 -10.23
C THR A 278 23.10 2.83 -11.00
N PHE A 279 24.23 3.36 -10.51
CA PHE A 279 24.99 4.40 -11.23
C PHE A 279 25.75 3.84 -12.44
N TYR A 280 25.83 2.51 -12.54
CA TYR A 280 26.58 1.78 -13.56
C TYR A 280 25.63 1.31 -14.67
N CYS A 281 25.38 2.22 -15.61
CA CYS A 281 25.14 1.85 -17.00
C CYS A 281 26.30 2.45 -17.82
N GLN A 282 27.41 1.70 -17.90
CA GLN A 282 28.38 1.83 -18.99
C GLN A 282 28.12 0.71 -19.99
#